data_AF-A0A0X3YE30-F1
#
_entry.id   AF-A0A0X3YE30-F1
#
_cell.length_a   1.000
_cell.length_b   1.000
_cell.length_c   1.000
_cell.angle_alpha   90.00
_cell.angle_beta   90.00
_cell.angle_gamma   90.00
#
_symmetry.space_group_name_H-M   'P 1'
#
loop_
_entity.id
_entity.type
_entity.pdbx_description
1 polymer ?
#
loop_
_entity_poly.entity_id
_entity_poly.type
_entity_poly.pdbx_seq_one_letter_code
_entity_poly.pdbx_strand_id
1 'polypeptide(L)'
;MFIQLSVRSGITIAAMTTLTTFRRSIAADSCSSAYLWAQLFTMLIYLGYFIAYTLPLLTPEQPRLYWLFLVKYSIEAACFVLLSHVLLRPVLKADNITTLKRWSVFVLLLLVAAILQTIISYFLSSIEVLKDTDMSKVTVVTDKSDTPLQMNFSTSFMLVALMTSFSVMYLVWGAGYIAWQSRQARKALQQQMQQAQLQQLTNQLSPHFLFNAFNSIRALIFEDQHKAADTVTRLSELFRFHLQAHLQPESTLQQEWQLTEQYLAIEQVRLEQRLQFSCDIDSSLWQHKLPTLSLLTLVENAVKHGIAPNIAPGNLSISAKATGKGWQLSVINTTAGATQQAGTATGLSNLRQRLQLMYPGKAVLQLQQADNQFSAQLEFGHV
;
A
#
# COMPACT_ATOMS: atom_id res chain seq x y z
N MET A 1 -46.26 51.19 10.83
CA MET A 1 -45.53 49.99 11.28
C MET A 1 -45.02 49.27 10.04
N PHE A 2 -43.78 49.56 9.62
CA PHE A 2 -43.12 48.93 8.46
C PHE A 2 -42.34 47.72 8.95
N ILE A 3 -42.61 46.53 8.41
CA ILE A 3 -41.81 45.33 8.65
C ILE A 3 -40.99 45.08 7.38
N GLN A 4 -39.70 45.44 7.44
CA GLN A 4 -38.69 45.02 6.47
C GLN A 4 -38.35 43.54 6.72
N LEU A 5 -38.59 42.69 5.71
CA LEU A 5 -38.06 41.32 5.68
C LEU A 5 -36.64 41.34 5.12
N SER A 6 -35.67 41.18 6.02
CA SER A 6 -34.26 40.94 5.70
C SER A 6 -34.09 39.53 5.12
N VAL A 7 -33.79 39.44 3.82
CA VAL A 7 -33.36 38.19 3.18
C VAL A 7 -31.90 37.94 3.56
N ARG A 8 -31.66 36.92 4.38
CA ARG A 8 -30.33 36.47 4.81
C ARG A 8 -29.47 36.02 3.62
N SER A 9 -28.39 36.77 3.37
CA SER A 9 -27.30 36.51 2.42
C SER A 9 -26.38 35.33 2.79
N GLY A 10 -26.93 34.25 3.38
CA GLY A 10 -26.17 33.08 3.83
C GLY A 10 -26.16 31.91 2.84
N ILE A 11 -27.14 31.85 1.94
CA ILE A 11 -27.33 30.72 1.01
C ILE A 11 -26.41 30.85 -0.23
N THR A 12 -26.08 32.07 -0.65
CA THR A 12 -25.26 32.34 -1.83
C THR A 12 -23.77 32.03 -1.63
N ILE A 13 -23.23 32.23 -0.42
CA ILE A 13 -21.80 31.95 -0.14
C ILE A 13 -21.55 30.44 -0.03
N ALA A 14 -22.47 29.69 0.59
CA ALA A 14 -22.40 28.23 0.64
C ALA A 14 -22.44 27.62 -0.77
N ALA A 15 -23.35 28.09 -1.64
CA ALA A 15 -23.47 27.65 -3.03
C ALA A 15 -22.20 27.97 -3.86
N MET A 16 -21.64 29.18 -3.72
CA MET A 16 -20.40 29.58 -4.42
C MET A 16 -19.16 28.79 -3.96
N THR A 17 -19.09 28.43 -2.68
CA THR A 17 -17.99 27.62 -2.15
C THR A 17 -18.08 26.19 -2.68
N THR A 18 -19.28 25.59 -2.73
CA THR A 18 -19.50 24.29 -3.39
C THR A 18 -19.16 24.31 -4.88
N LEU A 19 -19.54 25.37 -5.61
CA LEU A 19 -19.27 25.53 -7.06
C LEU A 19 -17.77 25.68 -7.38
N THR A 20 -17.00 26.37 -6.54
CA THR A 20 -15.56 26.52 -6.72
C THR A 20 -14.78 25.24 -6.40
N THR A 21 -15.19 24.46 -5.40
CA THR A 21 -14.67 23.10 -5.17
C THR A 21 -15.06 22.11 -6.26
N PHE A 22 -16.27 22.25 -6.82
CA PHE A 22 -16.75 21.43 -7.95
C PHE A 22 -15.90 21.62 -9.20
N ARG A 23 -15.57 22.88 -9.53
CA ARG A 23 -14.75 23.23 -10.69
C ARG A 23 -13.31 22.68 -10.59
N ARG A 24 -12.71 22.66 -9.39
CA ARG A 24 -11.40 22.05 -9.14
C ARG A 24 -11.42 20.52 -9.18
N SER A 25 -12.55 19.88 -8.88
CA SER A 25 -12.69 18.41 -8.95
C SER A 25 -12.88 17.87 -10.38
N ILE A 26 -13.33 18.71 -11.32
CA ILE A 26 -13.51 18.33 -12.74
C ILE A 26 -12.22 18.55 -13.54
N ALA A 27 -11.43 19.57 -13.18
CA ALA A 27 -10.18 19.89 -13.84
C ALA A 27 -9.00 19.18 -13.17
N ALA A 28 -8.40 18.22 -13.88
CA ALA A 28 -7.03 17.72 -13.66
C ALA A 28 -6.78 16.76 -12.47
N ASP A 29 -7.49 15.63 -12.43
CA ASP A 29 -6.96 14.42 -11.80
C ASP A 29 -7.10 13.28 -12.80
N SER A 30 -5.97 12.70 -13.22
CA SER A 30 -5.88 11.49 -14.03
C SER A 30 -6.94 10.49 -13.58
N CYS A 31 -7.69 9.91 -14.53
CA CYS A 31 -8.73 8.93 -14.24
C CYS A 31 -8.14 7.79 -13.40
N SER A 32 -8.27 7.89 -12.08
CA SER A 32 -7.79 6.89 -11.14
C SER A 32 -8.31 5.53 -11.58
N SER A 33 -7.48 4.49 -11.64
CA SER A 33 -7.88 3.13 -12.05
C SER A 33 -9.19 2.67 -11.37
N ALA A 34 -9.41 3.11 -10.13
CA ALA A 34 -10.67 3.08 -9.38
C ALA A 34 -11.94 3.33 -10.18
N TYR A 35 -11.93 4.45 -10.90
CA TYR A 35 -13.06 5.05 -11.54
C TYR A 35 -13.37 4.30 -12.83
N LEU A 36 -12.32 3.89 -13.55
CA LEU A 36 -12.44 3.00 -14.71
C LEU A 36 -13.04 1.64 -14.32
N TRP A 37 -12.59 1.05 -13.21
CA TRP A 37 -13.18 -0.20 -12.69
C TRP A 37 -14.62 -0.03 -12.24
N ALA A 38 -14.97 1.08 -11.57
CA ALA A 38 -16.34 1.38 -11.19
C ALA A 38 -17.26 1.58 -12.40
N GLN A 39 -16.77 2.26 -13.45
CA GLN A 39 -17.50 2.43 -14.71
C GLN A 39 -17.66 1.11 -15.47
N LEU A 40 -16.61 0.28 -15.52
CA LEU A 40 -16.67 -1.04 -16.15
C LEU A 40 -17.66 -1.95 -15.43
N PHE A 41 -17.67 -1.91 -14.10
CA PHE A 41 -18.68 -2.60 -13.29
C PHE A 41 -20.11 -2.10 -13.59
N THR A 42 -20.32 -0.79 -13.74
CA THR A 42 -21.61 -0.24 -14.19
C THR A 42 -22.04 -0.78 -15.55
N MET A 43 -21.12 -0.82 -16.53
CA MET A 43 -21.43 -1.36 -17.86
C MET A 43 -21.81 -2.84 -17.79
N LEU A 44 -21.16 -3.61 -16.92
CA LEU A 44 -21.52 -5.00 -16.66
C LEU A 44 -22.90 -5.15 -15.98
N ILE A 45 -23.29 -4.23 -15.09
CA ILE A 45 -24.64 -4.23 -14.50
C ILE A 45 -25.71 -4.00 -15.57
N TYR A 46 -25.53 -3.01 -16.44
CA TYR A 46 -26.47 -2.74 -17.54
C TYR A 46 -26.55 -3.90 -18.52
N LEU A 47 -25.42 -4.51 -18.87
CA LEU A 47 -25.37 -5.70 -19.71
C LEU A 47 -26.07 -6.89 -19.04
N GLY A 48 -25.83 -7.10 -17.74
CA GLY A 48 -26.49 -8.13 -16.94
C GLY A 48 -27.99 -7.93 -16.87
N TYR A 49 -28.45 -6.68 -16.70
CA TYR A 49 -29.88 -6.34 -16.70
C TYR A 49 -30.52 -6.63 -18.08
N PHE A 50 -29.86 -6.26 -19.18
CA PHE A 50 -30.32 -6.60 -20.52
C PHE A 50 -30.46 -8.12 -20.70
N ILE A 51 -29.44 -8.90 -20.33
CA ILE A 51 -29.43 -10.36 -20.49
C ILE A 51 -30.46 -11.04 -19.58
N ALA A 52 -30.54 -10.65 -18.31
CA ALA A 52 -31.36 -11.35 -17.32
C ALA A 52 -32.83 -10.92 -17.33
N TYR A 53 -33.14 -9.67 -17.66
CA TYR A 53 -34.48 -9.12 -17.56
C TYR A 53 -35.15 -8.89 -18.92
N THR A 54 -34.41 -8.34 -19.89
CA THR A 54 -35.01 -7.93 -21.18
C THR A 54 -34.99 -9.07 -22.19
N LEU A 55 -33.88 -9.81 -22.29
CA LEU A 55 -33.71 -10.89 -23.26
C LEU A 55 -34.77 -11.99 -23.16
N PRO A 56 -35.19 -12.46 -21.96
CA PRO A 56 -36.22 -13.50 -21.84
C PRO A 56 -37.62 -13.03 -22.24
N LEU A 57 -37.86 -11.71 -22.28
CA LEU A 57 -39.14 -11.11 -22.67
C LEU A 57 -39.24 -10.90 -24.19
N LEU A 58 -38.15 -11.09 -24.94
CA LEU A 58 -38.11 -10.90 -26.38
C LEU A 58 -38.32 -12.23 -27.12
N THR A 59 -39.27 -12.25 -28.05
CA THR A 59 -39.48 -13.39 -28.95
C THR A 59 -38.42 -13.41 -30.06
N PRO A 60 -37.86 -14.58 -30.41
CA PRO A 60 -36.85 -14.71 -31.48
C PRO A 60 -37.29 -14.17 -32.84
N GLU A 61 -38.60 -14.07 -33.08
CA GLU A 61 -39.20 -13.59 -34.33
C GLU A 61 -39.02 -12.08 -34.58
N GLN A 62 -38.53 -11.31 -33.61
CA GLN A 62 -38.35 -9.86 -33.72
C GLN A 62 -36.89 -9.42 -33.49
N PRO A 63 -35.95 -9.79 -34.38
CA PRO A 63 -34.51 -9.53 -34.21
C PRO A 63 -34.15 -8.03 -34.10
N ARG A 64 -34.99 -7.15 -34.66
CA ARG A 64 -34.81 -5.70 -34.59
C ARG A 64 -34.91 -5.16 -33.15
N LEU A 65 -35.78 -5.73 -32.31
CA LEU A 65 -35.98 -5.26 -30.94
C LEU A 65 -34.72 -5.42 -30.07
N TYR A 66 -33.99 -6.52 -30.25
CA TYR A 66 -32.72 -6.76 -29.52
C TYR A 66 -31.74 -5.60 -29.69
N TRP A 67 -31.58 -5.13 -30.92
CA TRP A 67 -30.69 -4.00 -31.23
C TRP A 67 -31.21 -2.68 -30.67
N LEU A 68 -32.52 -2.42 -30.73
CA LEU A 68 -33.11 -1.20 -30.17
C LEU A 68 -32.94 -1.12 -28.64
N PHE A 69 -33.18 -2.23 -27.93
CA PHE A 69 -32.92 -2.30 -26.48
C PHE A 69 -31.45 -2.13 -26.13
N LEU A 70 -30.54 -2.75 -26.91
CA LEU A 70 -29.10 -2.61 -26.69
C LEU A 70 -28.64 -1.15 -26.87
N VAL A 71 -29.11 -0.46 -27.92
CA VAL A 71 -28.81 0.95 -28.15
C VAL A 71 -29.35 1.82 -27.01
N LYS A 72 -30.62 1.63 -26.62
CA LYS A 72 -31.24 2.35 -25.50
C LYS A 72 -30.44 2.18 -24.21
N TYR A 73 -30.13 0.94 -23.81
CA TYR A 73 -29.38 0.70 -22.58
C TYR A 73 -27.94 1.20 -22.66
N SER A 74 -27.31 1.20 -23.84
CA SER A 74 -25.98 1.79 -24.02
C SER A 74 -26.00 3.31 -23.78
N ILE A 75 -27.01 4.01 -24.30
CA ILE A 75 -27.21 5.45 -24.05
C ILE A 75 -27.50 5.68 -22.56
N GLU A 76 -28.39 4.91 -21.95
CA GLU A 76 -28.71 5.03 -20.52
C GLU A 76 -27.47 4.78 -19.64
N ALA A 77 -26.65 3.78 -19.96
CA ALA A 77 -25.41 3.49 -19.24
C ALA A 77 -24.40 4.63 -19.38
N ALA A 78 -24.28 5.23 -20.56
CA ALA A 78 -23.42 6.39 -20.79
C ALA A 78 -23.90 7.60 -19.96
N CYS A 79 -25.21 7.87 -19.93
CA CYS A 79 -25.80 8.92 -19.08
C CYS A 79 -25.57 8.65 -17.59
N PHE A 80 -25.72 7.41 -17.14
CA PHE A 80 -25.47 7.05 -15.75
C PHE A 80 -24.02 7.31 -15.34
N VAL A 81 -23.08 6.92 -16.20
CA VAL A 81 -21.65 7.17 -16.00
C VAL A 81 -21.36 8.67 -15.93
N LEU A 82 -21.95 9.47 -16.82
CA LEU A 82 -21.77 10.92 -16.81
C LEU A 82 -22.33 11.54 -15.52
N LEU A 83 -23.56 11.18 -15.13
CA LEU A 83 -24.23 11.72 -13.95
C LEU A 83 -23.50 11.30 -12.66
N SER A 84 -23.06 10.05 -12.54
CA SER A 84 -22.27 9.59 -11.39
C SER A 84 -20.93 10.31 -11.29
N HIS A 85 -20.26 10.59 -12.41
CA HIS A 85 -19.01 11.34 -12.44
C HIS A 85 -19.19 12.80 -12.02
N VAL A 86 -20.20 13.45 -12.59
CA VAL A 86 -20.40 14.89 -12.43
C VAL A 86 -21.03 15.18 -11.07
N LEU A 87 -22.02 14.42 -10.62
CA LEU A 87 -22.78 14.74 -9.40
C LEU A 87 -22.23 14.04 -8.16
N LEU A 88 -21.93 12.74 -8.23
CA LEU A 88 -21.65 11.94 -7.04
C LEU A 88 -20.17 11.91 -6.66
N ARG A 89 -19.28 11.73 -7.64
CA ARG A 89 -17.83 11.63 -7.41
C ARG A 89 -17.22 12.83 -6.67
N PRO A 90 -17.55 14.11 -6.96
CA PRO A 90 -16.92 15.25 -6.29
C PRO A 90 -17.20 15.28 -4.79
N VAL A 91 -18.42 14.93 -4.38
CA VAL A 91 -18.82 14.89 -2.97
C VAL A 91 -18.11 13.76 -2.23
N LEU A 92 -17.89 12.63 -2.90
CA LEU A 92 -17.12 11.51 -2.35
C LEU A 92 -15.59 11.76 -2.31
N LYS A 93 -15.09 12.72 -3.08
CA LYS A 93 -13.69 13.17 -3.01
C LYS A 93 -13.47 14.37 -2.08
N ALA A 94 -14.53 15.05 -1.64
CA ALA A 94 -14.40 16.23 -0.81
C ALA A 94 -13.97 15.86 0.63
N ASP A 95 -12.73 16.19 0.98
CA ASP A 95 -12.17 15.98 2.33
C ASP A 95 -12.48 17.14 3.30
N ASN A 96 -12.87 18.31 2.77
CA ASN A 96 -13.14 19.52 3.56
C ASN A 96 -14.57 19.60 4.14
N ILE A 97 -15.40 18.57 3.97
CA ILE A 97 -16.80 18.57 4.43
C ILE A 97 -16.93 17.60 5.61
N THR A 98 -17.52 18.05 6.72
CA THR A 98 -17.86 17.19 7.86
C THR A 98 -18.67 15.96 7.40
N THR A 99 -18.36 14.78 7.94
CA THR A 99 -18.92 13.50 7.50
C THR A 99 -20.46 13.52 7.38
N LEU A 100 -21.18 14.09 8.36
CA LEU A 100 -22.65 14.14 8.34
C LEU A 100 -23.20 14.96 7.16
N LYS A 101 -22.65 16.16 6.92
CA LYS A 101 -23.06 17.03 5.79
C LYS A 101 -22.71 16.41 4.44
N ARG A 102 -21.60 15.67 4.35
CA ARG A 102 -21.18 14.98 3.13
C ARG A 102 -22.20 13.92 2.73
N TRP A 103 -22.68 13.12 3.68
CA TRP A 103 -23.70 12.10 3.42
C TRP A 103 -25.05 12.68 3.03
N SER A 104 -25.49 13.77 3.68
CA SER A 104 -26.76 14.42 3.30
C SER A 104 -26.71 14.99 1.88
N VAL A 105 -25.60 15.62 1.49
CA VAL A 105 -25.40 16.14 0.12
C VAL A 105 -25.30 14.97 -0.88
N PHE A 106 -24.62 13.89 -0.53
CA PHE A 106 -24.51 12.70 -1.39
C PHE A 106 -25.90 12.09 -1.67
N VAL A 107 -26.72 11.89 -0.63
CA VAL A 107 -28.09 11.35 -0.79
C VAL A 107 -28.94 12.28 -1.64
N LEU A 108 -28.87 13.60 -1.42
CA LEU A 108 -29.59 14.57 -2.24
C LEU A 108 -29.18 14.48 -3.72
N LEU A 109 -27.88 14.49 -4.02
CA LEU A 109 -27.39 14.41 -5.40
C LEU A 109 -27.66 13.06 -6.05
N LEU A 110 -27.74 11.98 -5.27
CA LEU A 110 -28.15 10.67 -5.74
C LEU A 110 -29.60 10.68 -6.21
N LEU A 111 -30.50 11.26 -5.42
CA LEU A 111 -31.91 11.40 -5.81
C LEU A 111 -32.05 12.29 -7.05
N VAL A 112 -31.29 13.38 -7.14
CA VAL A 112 -31.26 14.24 -8.34
C VAL A 112 -30.77 13.45 -9.56
N ALA A 113 -29.69 12.66 -9.43
CA ALA A 113 -29.17 11.84 -10.52
C ALA A 113 -30.19 10.78 -10.97
N ALA A 114 -30.86 10.10 -10.03
CA ALA A 114 -31.93 9.15 -10.33
C ALA A 114 -33.10 9.83 -11.08
N ILE A 115 -33.49 11.03 -10.64
CA ILE A 115 -34.55 11.80 -11.30
C ILE A 115 -34.19 12.15 -12.74
N LEU A 116 -32.99 12.68 -12.96
CA LEU A 116 -32.49 13.00 -14.29
C LEU A 116 -32.41 11.75 -15.18
N GLN A 117 -31.96 10.62 -14.64
CA GLN A 117 -31.86 9.36 -15.38
C GLN A 117 -33.24 8.84 -15.80
N THR A 118 -34.26 8.90 -14.94
CA THR A 118 -35.63 8.52 -15.33
C THR A 118 -36.22 9.46 -16.35
N ILE A 119 -35.99 10.77 -16.24
CA ILE A 119 -36.42 11.75 -17.25
C ILE A 119 -35.80 11.37 -18.61
N ILE A 120 -34.49 11.11 -18.65
CA ILE A 120 -33.79 10.67 -19.86
C ILE A 120 -34.41 9.38 -20.42
N SER A 121 -34.62 8.36 -19.58
CA SER A 121 -35.20 7.07 -20.00
C SER A 121 -36.63 7.22 -20.56
N TYR A 122 -37.44 8.07 -19.95
CA TYR A 122 -38.79 8.39 -20.42
C TYR A 122 -38.76 9.10 -21.79
N PHE A 123 -37.89 10.10 -21.95
CA PHE A 123 -37.71 10.80 -23.24
C PHE A 123 -37.21 9.86 -24.33
N LEU A 124 -36.24 8.98 -24.04
CA LEU A 124 -35.76 7.97 -24.99
C LEU A 124 -36.89 7.06 -25.47
N SER A 125 -37.77 6.64 -24.56
CA SER A 125 -38.92 5.78 -24.89
C SER A 125 -40.00 6.52 -25.70
N SER A 126 -39.96 7.85 -25.75
CA SER A 126 -40.88 8.69 -26.54
C SER A 126 -40.38 8.95 -27.97
N ILE A 127 -39.11 8.63 -28.27
CA ILE A 127 -38.53 8.79 -29.62
C ILE A 127 -39.13 7.74 -30.55
N GLU A 128 -39.60 8.15 -31.73
CA GLU A 128 -40.29 7.29 -32.69
C GLU A 128 -39.52 5.99 -33.02
N VAL A 129 -38.21 6.08 -33.21
CA VAL A 129 -37.34 4.91 -33.50
C VAL A 129 -37.22 3.93 -32.33
N LEU A 130 -37.38 4.40 -31.09
CA LEU A 130 -37.25 3.60 -29.85
C LEU A 130 -38.60 3.29 -29.20
N LYS A 131 -39.71 3.72 -29.78
CA LYS A 131 -41.05 3.56 -29.23
C LYS A 131 -41.42 2.10 -28.99
N ASP A 132 -40.93 1.20 -29.83
CA ASP A 132 -41.13 -0.25 -29.70
C ASP A 132 -40.38 -0.87 -28.49
N THR A 133 -39.57 -0.08 -27.78
CA THR A 133 -38.94 -0.47 -26.50
C THR A 133 -39.76 -0.06 -25.27
N ASP A 134 -40.95 0.51 -25.47
CA ASP A 134 -41.87 0.86 -24.39
C ASP A 134 -42.47 -0.41 -23.78
N MET A 135 -42.20 -0.61 -22.50
CA MET A 135 -42.68 -1.75 -21.71
C MET A 135 -43.97 -1.41 -20.93
N SER A 136 -44.63 -0.28 -21.23
CA SER A 136 -45.92 0.09 -20.63
C SER A 136 -47.04 -0.90 -20.97
N LYS A 137 -46.92 -1.64 -22.08
CA LYS A 137 -47.82 -2.72 -22.47
C LYS A 137 -47.02 -3.96 -22.79
N VAL A 138 -47.27 -5.05 -22.06
CA VAL A 138 -46.60 -6.34 -22.28
C VAL A 138 -47.67 -7.39 -22.57
N THR A 139 -47.56 -8.05 -23.71
CA THR A 139 -48.45 -9.14 -24.11
C THR A 139 -47.69 -10.45 -24.00
N VAL A 140 -48.09 -11.30 -23.07
CA VAL A 140 -47.52 -12.63 -22.89
C VAL A 140 -48.40 -13.62 -23.65
N VAL A 141 -47.86 -14.20 -24.71
CA VAL A 141 -48.49 -15.28 -25.48
C VAL A 141 -47.95 -16.60 -24.93
N THR A 142 -48.83 -17.44 -24.40
CA THR A 142 -48.47 -18.77 -23.90
C THR A 142 -49.00 -19.85 -24.84
N ASP A 143 -48.17 -20.82 -25.21
CA ASP A 143 -48.53 -21.96 -26.09
C ASP A 143 -49.73 -22.80 -25.59
N LYS A 144 -50.14 -22.61 -24.34
CA LYS A 144 -51.20 -23.38 -23.67
C LYS A 144 -52.55 -22.65 -23.57
N SER A 145 -52.65 -21.40 -24.01
CA SER A 145 -53.87 -20.61 -23.88
C SER A 145 -54.07 -19.68 -25.08
N ASP A 146 -55.21 -19.81 -25.77
CA ASP A 146 -55.57 -18.97 -26.93
C ASP A 146 -55.83 -17.50 -26.58
N THR A 147 -55.90 -17.15 -25.29
CA THR A 147 -56.06 -15.78 -24.82
C THR A 147 -54.71 -15.22 -24.37
N PRO A 148 -54.15 -14.20 -25.05
CA PRO A 148 -52.90 -13.60 -24.64
C PRO A 148 -53.12 -12.79 -23.35
N LEU A 149 -52.22 -12.97 -22.38
CA LEU A 149 -52.25 -12.20 -21.15
C LEU A 149 -51.69 -10.79 -21.43
N GLN A 150 -52.54 -9.77 -21.40
CA GLN A 150 -52.15 -8.38 -21.58
C GLN A 150 -51.96 -7.69 -20.23
N MET A 151 -50.74 -7.27 -19.95
CA MET A 151 -50.41 -6.44 -18.79
C MET A 151 -50.22 -4.99 -19.24
N ASN A 152 -51.04 -4.09 -18.72
CA ASN A 152 -50.93 -2.66 -18.96
C ASN A 152 -50.48 -1.95 -17.68
N PHE A 153 -49.36 -1.24 -17.75
CA PHE A 153 -48.82 -0.46 -16.64
C PHE A 153 -49.12 1.02 -16.85
N SER A 154 -49.61 1.68 -15.81
CA SER A 154 -49.82 3.13 -15.87
C SER A 154 -48.48 3.87 -15.97
N THR A 155 -48.48 5.04 -16.61
CA THR A 155 -47.27 5.89 -16.72
C THR A 155 -46.70 6.24 -15.35
N SER A 156 -47.55 6.54 -14.36
CA SER A 156 -47.13 6.84 -12.99
C SER A 156 -46.41 5.66 -12.34
N PHE A 157 -46.92 4.43 -12.54
CA PHE A 157 -46.25 3.22 -12.06
C PHE A 157 -44.87 3.04 -12.71
N MET A 158 -44.77 3.22 -14.03
CA MET A 158 -43.50 3.11 -14.75
C MET A 158 -42.46 4.12 -14.26
N LEU A 159 -42.87 5.37 -14.04
CA LEU A 159 -41.98 6.41 -13.52
C LEU A 159 -41.48 6.07 -12.12
N VAL A 160 -42.36 5.63 -11.21
CA VAL A 160 -41.96 5.23 -9.85
C VAL A 160 -41.03 4.00 -9.88
N ALA A 161 -41.32 3.00 -10.73
CA ALA A 161 -40.47 1.83 -10.89
C ALA A 161 -39.07 2.20 -11.40
N LEU A 162 -38.99 3.03 -12.45
CA LEU A 162 -37.70 3.50 -13.00
C LEU A 162 -36.92 4.33 -11.98
N MET A 163 -37.58 5.25 -11.28
CA MET A 163 -36.96 6.05 -10.21
C MET A 163 -36.35 5.17 -9.12
N THR A 164 -37.10 4.15 -8.69
CA THR A 164 -36.67 3.22 -7.65
C THR A 164 -35.46 2.42 -8.13
N SER A 165 -35.52 1.86 -9.33
CA SER A 165 -34.44 1.09 -9.94
C SER A 165 -33.16 1.91 -10.09
N PHE A 166 -33.24 3.13 -10.63
CA PHE A 166 -32.05 3.99 -10.79
C PHE A 166 -31.50 4.47 -9.44
N SER A 167 -32.37 4.77 -8.46
CA SER A 167 -31.93 5.11 -7.10
C SER A 167 -31.13 3.97 -6.47
N VAL A 168 -31.63 2.72 -6.57
CA VAL A 168 -30.92 1.53 -6.10
C VAL A 168 -29.59 1.37 -6.82
N MET A 169 -29.55 1.55 -8.14
CA MET A 169 -28.32 1.41 -8.91
C MET A 169 -27.25 2.45 -8.52
N TYR A 170 -27.63 3.72 -8.33
CA TYR A 170 -26.70 4.74 -7.82
C TYR A 170 -26.24 4.46 -6.38
N LEU A 171 -27.11 3.89 -5.53
CA LEU A 171 -26.75 3.48 -4.18
C LEU A 171 -25.71 2.35 -4.21
N VAL A 172 -25.93 1.32 -5.03
CA VAL A 172 -24.99 0.20 -5.21
C VAL A 172 -23.66 0.70 -5.76
N TRP A 173 -23.69 1.57 -6.77
CA TRP A 173 -22.49 2.19 -7.34
C TRP A 173 -21.71 2.98 -6.28
N GLY A 174 -22.40 3.83 -5.51
CA GLY A 174 -21.80 4.63 -4.44
C GLY A 174 -21.17 3.76 -3.35
N ALA A 175 -21.87 2.71 -2.91
CA ALA A 175 -21.34 1.74 -1.94
C ALA A 175 -20.09 1.03 -2.48
N GLY A 176 -20.11 0.60 -3.75
CA GLY A 176 -18.95 -0.01 -4.42
C GLY A 176 -17.74 0.91 -4.48
N TYR A 177 -17.96 2.18 -4.86
CA TYR A 177 -16.90 3.19 -4.91
C TYR A 177 -16.26 3.42 -3.54
N ILE A 178 -17.07 3.57 -2.49
CA ILE A 178 -16.61 3.82 -1.12
C ILE A 178 -15.88 2.60 -0.56
N ALA A 179 -16.39 1.39 -0.79
CA ALA A 179 -15.72 0.15 -0.39
C ALA A 179 -14.35 0.02 -1.06
N TRP A 180 -14.25 0.36 -2.35
CA TRP A 180 -12.98 0.36 -3.07
C TRP A 180 -12.00 1.41 -2.53
N GLN A 181 -12.46 2.65 -2.31
CA GLN A 181 -11.64 3.73 -1.76
C GLN A 181 -11.11 3.36 -0.37
N SER A 182 -11.97 2.79 0.48
CA SER A 182 -11.60 2.32 1.82
C SER A 182 -10.55 1.21 1.77
N ARG A 183 -10.67 0.27 0.82
CA ARG A 183 -9.66 -0.79 0.63
C ARG A 183 -8.30 -0.22 0.24
N GLN A 184 -8.25 0.79 -0.63
CA GLN A 184 -6.98 1.42 -1.00
C GLN A 184 -6.37 2.20 0.15
N ALA A 185 -7.18 2.99 0.87
CA ALA A 185 -6.71 3.72 2.06
C ALA A 185 -6.14 2.76 3.11
N ARG A 186 -6.80 1.62 3.35
CA ARG A 186 -6.29 0.57 4.26
C ARG A 186 -4.97 -0.02 3.78
N LYS A 187 -4.84 -0.33 2.49
CA LYS A 187 -3.58 -0.83 1.91
C LYS A 187 -2.43 0.18 2.08
N ALA A 188 -2.69 1.45 1.78
CA ALA A 188 -1.69 2.51 1.94
C ALA A 188 -1.27 2.67 3.41
N LEU A 189 -2.23 2.66 4.35
CA LEU A 189 -1.94 2.72 5.77
C LEU A 189 -1.13 1.50 6.24
N GLN A 190 -1.50 0.30 5.78
CA GLN A 190 -0.75 -0.93 6.10
C GLN A 190 0.69 -0.87 5.59
N GLN A 191 0.91 -0.35 4.38
CA GLN A 191 2.25 -0.13 3.83
C GLN A 191 3.05 0.87 4.66
N GLN A 192 2.44 1.99 5.06
CA GLN A 192 3.07 2.98 5.93
C GLN A 192 3.43 2.39 7.30
N MET A 193 2.55 1.58 7.89
CA MET A 193 2.83 0.89 9.15
C MET A 193 3.98 -0.11 9.02
N GLN A 194 4.03 -0.88 7.94
CA GLN A 194 5.15 -1.80 7.67
C GLN A 194 6.47 -1.05 7.51
N GLN A 195 6.47 0.08 6.79
CA GLN A 195 7.65 0.92 6.65
C GLN A 195 8.09 1.51 7.99
N ALA A 196 7.17 2.06 8.78
CA ALA A 196 7.48 2.57 10.12
C ALA A 196 8.03 1.48 11.05
N GLN A 197 7.48 0.26 10.98
CA GLN A 197 7.99 -0.88 11.73
C GLN A 197 9.42 -1.25 11.32
N LEU A 198 9.73 -1.29 10.01
CA LEU A 198 11.08 -1.52 9.52
C LEU A 198 12.06 -0.41 9.99
N GLN A 199 11.61 0.85 9.97
CA GLN A 199 12.41 1.97 10.47
C GLN A 199 12.72 1.83 11.96
N GLN A 200 11.74 1.47 12.78
CA GLN A 200 11.93 1.24 14.21
C GLN A 200 12.88 0.05 14.49
N LEU A 201 12.83 -0.99 13.66
CA LEU A 201 13.68 -2.17 13.79
C LEU A 201 15.10 -1.97 13.24
N THR A 202 15.37 -0.84 12.58
CA THR A 202 16.73 -0.53 12.14
C THR A 202 17.55 -0.21 13.38
N ASN A 203 18.57 -1.02 13.66
CA ASN A 203 19.36 -0.90 14.88
C ASN A 203 20.00 0.49 14.97
N GLN A 204 19.90 1.10 16.14
CA GLN A 204 20.65 2.31 16.46
C GLN A 204 22.06 1.90 16.89
N LEU A 205 23.07 2.70 16.53
CA LEU A 205 24.43 2.50 17.02
C LEU A 205 24.43 2.43 18.54
N SER A 206 25.10 1.41 19.08
CA SER A 206 25.27 1.26 20.53
C SER A 206 25.92 2.52 21.12
N PRO A 207 25.29 3.22 22.08
CA PRO A 207 25.90 4.38 22.73
C PRO A 207 27.27 4.05 23.34
N HIS A 208 27.42 2.81 23.83
CA HIS A 208 28.69 2.31 24.36
C HIS A 208 29.79 2.24 23.30
N PHE A 209 29.47 1.83 22.06
CA PHE A 209 30.44 1.86 20.96
C PHE A 209 30.95 3.29 20.74
N LEU A 210 30.05 4.27 20.75
CA LEU A 210 30.39 5.68 20.53
C LEU A 210 31.29 6.25 21.61
N PHE A 211 30.93 6.03 22.88
CA PHE A 211 31.78 6.45 24.00
C PHE A 211 33.18 5.85 23.91
N ASN A 212 33.27 4.57 23.54
CA ASN A 212 34.56 3.90 23.39
C ASN A 212 35.37 4.42 22.21
N ALA A 213 34.75 4.64 21.06
CA ALA A 213 35.41 5.23 19.89
C ALA A 213 35.98 6.61 20.23
N PHE A 214 35.21 7.47 20.90
CA PHE A 214 35.69 8.80 21.33
C PHE A 214 36.84 8.71 22.33
N ASN A 215 36.80 7.76 23.26
CA ASN A 215 37.90 7.55 24.22
C ASN A 215 39.19 7.11 23.52
N SER A 216 39.09 6.19 22.56
CA SER A 216 40.24 5.77 21.74
C SER A 216 40.79 6.91 20.90
N ILE A 217 39.92 7.69 20.25
CA ILE A 217 40.34 8.88 19.49
C ILE A 217 41.04 9.88 20.40
N ARG A 218 40.51 10.13 21.61
CA ARG A 218 41.11 11.04 22.59
C ARG A 218 42.51 10.62 22.99
N ALA A 219 42.75 9.31 23.17
CA ALA A 219 44.09 8.78 23.45
C ALA A 219 45.02 8.98 22.24
N LEU A 220 44.55 8.64 21.03
CA LEU A 220 45.31 8.79 19.79
C LEU A 220 45.72 10.23 19.49
N ILE A 221 44.94 11.25 19.87
CA ILE A 221 45.30 12.65 19.64
C ILE A 221 46.70 12.98 20.20
N PHE A 222 47.09 12.35 21.30
CA PHE A 222 48.39 12.57 21.94
C PHE A 222 49.48 11.60 21.45
N GLU A 223 49.11 10.44 20.90
CA GLU A 223 50.05 9.39 20.45
C GLU A 223 50.32 9.44 18.93
N ASP A 224 49.27 9.52 18.12
CA ASP A 224 49.31 9.51 16.67
C ASP A 224 48.13 10.31 16.10
N GLN A 225 48.40 11.57 15.75
CA GLN A 225 47.40 12.50 15.22
C GLN A 225 46.82 12.06 13.87
N HIS A 226 47.61 11.39 13.03
CA HIS A 226 47.15 10.91 11.73
C HIS A 226 46.14 9.78 11.92
N LYS A 227 46.48 8.80 12.77
CA LYS A 227 45.59 7.69 13.12
C LYS A 227 44.32 8.18 13.82
N ALA A 228 44.41 9.22 14.65
CA ALA A 228 43.25 9.88 15.25
C ALA A 228 42.32 10.47 14.18
N ALA A 229 42.86 11.24 13.23
CA ALA A 229 42.10 11.85 12.14
C ALA A 229 41.44 10.81 11.22
N ASP A 230 42.16 9.74 10.88
CA ASP A 230 41.62 8.62 10.10
C ASP A 230 40.45 7.94 10.84
N THR A 231 40.59 7.73 12.15
CA THR A 231 39.55 7.10 12.98
C THR A 231 38.30 7.97 13.06
N VAL A 232 38.45 9.29 13.18
CA VAL A 232 37.33 10.26 13.14
C VAL A 232 36.61 10.21 11.78
N THR A 233 37.37 10.12 10.68
CA THR A 233 36.80 10.03 9.33
C THR A 233 35.98 8.76 9.17
N ARG A 234 36.53 7.60 9.56
CA ARG A 234 35.84 6.32 9.53
C ARG A 234 34.57 6.33 10.40
N LEU A 235 34.65 6.92 11.59
CA LEU A 235 33.50 7.06 12.48
C LEU A 235 32.40 7.91 11.82
N SER A 236 32.78 9.02 11.19
CA SER A 236 31.85 9.91 10.48
C SER A 236 31.14 9.22 9.31
N GLU A 237 31.87 8.43 8.53
CA GLU A 237 31.31 7.64 7.42
C GLU A 237 30.33 6.57 7.90
N LEU A 238 30.70 5.84 8.95
CA LEU A 238 29.87 4.82 9.58
C LEU A 238 28.56 5.41 10.12
N PHE A 239 28.61 6.59 10.74
CA PHE A 239 27.42 7.32 11.18
C PHE A 239 26.54 7.77 10.02
N ARG A 240 27.14 8.33 8.97
CA ARG A 240 26.40 8.78 7.78
C ARG A 240 25.62 7.62 7.16
N PHE A 241 26.22 6.45 7.08
CA PHE A 241 25.55 5.25 6.57
C PHE A 241 24.41 4.80 7.49
N HIS A 242 24.63 4.78 8.81
CA HIS A 242 23.58 4.45 9.78
C HIS A 242 22.36 5.39 9.69
N LEU A 243 22.60 6.70 9.54
CA LEU A 243 21.52 7.69 9.37
C LEU A 243 20.75 7.50 8.07
N GLN A 244 21.37 6.95 7.03
CA GLN A 244 20.74 6.70 5.74
C GLN A 244 20.15 5.29 5.60
N ALA A 245 20.44 4.37 6.52
CA ALA A 245 20.02 2.97 6.45
C ALA A 245 18.49 2.79 6.36
N HIS A 246 17.71 3.72 6.91
CA HIS A 246 16.24 3.67 6.82
C HIS A 246 15.70 4.07 5.42
N LEU A 247 16.49 4.77 4.61
CA LEU A 247 16.14 5.18 3.24
C LEU A 247 16.41 4.07 2.22
N GLN A 248 17.35 3.17 2.53
CA GLN A 248 17.70 2.02 1.70
C GLN A 248 17.48 0.74 2.52
N PRO A 249 16.32 0.08 2.43
CA PRO A 249 16.00 -1.08 3.27
C PRO A 249 16.87 -2.30 2.97
N GLU A 250 17.38 -2.41 1.74
CA GLU A 250 18.33 -3.43 1.28
C GLU A 250 19.62 -2.77 0.79
N SER A 251 20.75 -3.40 1.10
CA SER A 251 22.09 -3.06 0.61
C SER A 251 22.74 -4.30 0.00
N THR A 252 23.78 -4.12 -0.82
CA THR A 252 24.57 -5.25 -1.32
C THR A 252 25.56 -5.74 -0.25
N LEU A 253 25.95 -7.01 -0.32
CA LEU A 253 26.98 -7.57 0.57
C LEU A 253 28.29 -6.76 0.50
N GLN A 254 28.62 -6.21 -0.66
CA GLN A 254 29.76 -5.30 -0.82
C GLN A 254 29.63 -4.03 0.03
N GLN A 255 28.47 -3.37 0.02
CA GLN A 255 28.23 -2.18 0.83
C GLN A 255 28.26 -2.50 2.33
N GLU A 256 27.66 -3.62 2.71
CA GLU A 256 27.70 -4.11 4.09
C GLU A 256 29.12 -4.41 4.56
N TRP A 257 29.95 -5.01 3.71
CA TRP A 257 31.35 -5.29 4.01
C TRP A 257 32.17 -4.02 4.18
N GLN A 258 32.04 -3.04 3.28
CA GLN A 258 32.74 -1.75 3.39
C GLN A 258 32.45 -1.07 4.72
N LEU A 259 31.19 -1.07 5.15
CA LEU A 259 30.80 -0.52 6.44
C LEU A 259 31.37 -1.33 7.62
N THR A 260 31.32 -2.64 7.51
CA THR A 260 31.82 -3.57 8.53
C THR A 260 33.34 -3.44 8.70
N GLU A 261 34.08 -3.26 7.61
CA GLU A 261 35.52 -3.04 7.63
C GLU A 261 35.86 -1.72 8.33
N GLN A 262 35.11 -0.64 8.08
CA GLN A 262 35.26 0.63 8.81
C GLN A 262 35.02 0.46 10.31
N TYR A 263 33.95 -0.27 10.68
CA TYR A 263 33.65 -0.58 12.08
C TYR A 263 34.80 -1.36 12.75
N LEU A 264 35.27 -2.43 12.10
CA LEU A 264 36.35 -3.27 12.61
C LEU A 264 37.65 -2.49 12.75
N ALA A 265 37.97 -1.58 11.82
CA ALA A 265 39.14 -0.71 11.93
C ALA A 265 39.08 0.19 13.17
N ILE A 266 37.90 0.76 13.49
CA ILE A 266 37.71 1.57 14.70
C ILE A 266 37.85 0.71 15.96
N GLU A 267 37.23 -0.47 15.99
CA GLU A 267 37.34 -1.40 17.12
C GLU A 267 38.76 -1.94 17.31
N GLN A 268 39.53 -2.11 16.23
CA GLN A 268 40.92 -2.56 16.28
C GLN A 268 41.85 -1.50 16.88
N VAL A 269 41.54 -0.21 16.78
CA VAL A 269 42.25 0.82 17.56
C VAL A 269 42.09 0.58 19.06
N ARG A 270 40.89 0.19 19.50
CA ARG A 270 40.56 0.01 20.91
C ARG A 270 41.04 -1.33 21.47
N LEU A 271 40.89 -2.40 20.69
CA LEU A 271 41.19 -3.76 21.10
C LEU A 271 42.61 -4.19 20.72
N GLU A 272 43.28 -3.43 19.85
CA GLU A 272 44.63 -3.70 19.38
C GLU A 272 44.80 -5.15 18.92
N GLN A 273 45.79 -5.86 19.44
CA GLN A 273 46.11 -7.25 19.10
C GLN A 273 45.04 -8.25 19.58
N ARG A 274 44.07 -7.81 20.40
CA ARG A 274 42.99 -8.70 20.90
C ARG A 274 41.90 -8.96 19.87
N LEU A 275 41.75 -8.10 18.86
CA LEU A 275 40.81 -8.31 17.77
C LEU A 275 41.57 -8.73 16.52
N GLN A 276 41.47 -10.00 16.17
CA GLN A 276 41.95 -10.53 14.89
C GLN A 276 40.75 -10.94 14.06
N PHE A 277 40.75 -10.63 12.76
CA PHE A 277 39.65 -11.00 11.88
C PHE A 277 40.11 -11.49 10.51
N SER A 278 39.28 -12.34 9.90
CA SER A 278 39.45 -12.82 8.53
C SER A 278 38.14 -12.74 7.75
N CYS A 279 38.23 -12.56 6.44
CA CYS A 279 37.09 -12.45 5.53
C CYS A 279 37.28 -13.37 4.32
N ASP A 280 36.29 -14.24 4.07
CA ASP A 280 36.25 -15.20 2.96
C ASP A 280 34.86 -15.15 2.28
N ILE A 281 34.69 -14.24 1.33
CA ILE A 281 33.43 -14.04 0.61
C ILE A 281 33.60 -14.50 -0.84
N ASP A 282 32.74 -15.43 -1.27
CA ASP A 282 32.65 -15.86 -2.66
C ASP A 282 32.41 -14.66 -3.59
N SER A 283 33.21 -14.54 -4.64
CA SER A 283 33.18 -13.38 -5.55
C SER A 283 31.83 -13.17 -6.24
N SER A 284 31.04 -14.23 -6.41
CA SER A 284 29.69 -14.19 -6.97
C SER A 284 28.65 -13.56 -6.04
N LEU A 285 28.95 -13.44 -4.73
CA LEU A 285 27.99 -13.00 -3.72
C LEU A 285 28.01 -11.50 -3.43
N TRP A 286 29.03 -10.76 -3.89
CA TRP A 286 29.19 -9.33 -3.58
C TRP A 286 27.97 -8.45 -3.92
N GLN A 287 27.25 -8.79 -4.99
CA GLN A 287 26.08 -8.05 -5.46
C GLN A 287 24.75 -8.59 -4.89
N HIS A 288 24.77 -9.67 -4.10
CA HIS A 288 23.57 -10.16 -3.46
C HIS A 288 23.09 -9.16 -2.41
N LYS A 289 21.77 -9.00 -2.33
CA LYS A 289 21.12 -8.09 -1.41
C LYS A 289 20.75 -8.78 -0.10
N LEU A 290 20.82 -8.02 0.97
CA LEU A 290 20.38 -8.38 2.30
C LEU A 290 19.84 -7.12 3.00
N PRO A 291 19.09 -7.26 4.11
CA PRO A 291 18.65 -6.09 4.86
C PRO A 291 19.85 -5.23 5.27
N THR A 292 19.76 -3.92 5.11
CA THR A 292 20.86 -3.00 5.45
C THR A 292 21.28 -3.12 6.92
N LEU A 293 22.57 -3.04 7.22
CA LEU A 293 23.18 -3.25 8.55
C LEU A 293 23.08 -4.69 9.08
N SER A 294 22.77 -5.69 8.24
CA SER A 294 22.72 -7.09 8.67
C SER A 294 24.09 -7.59 9.10
N LEU A 295 25.10 -7.46 8.24
CA LEU A 295 26.46 -7.95 8.55
C LEU A 295 27.05 -7.18 9.74
N LEU A 296 26.87 -5.86 9.73
CA LEU A 296 27.34 -5.01 10.83
C LEU A 296 26.70 -5.43 12.16
N THR A 297 25.40 -5.74 12.20
CA THR A 297 24.74 -6.20 13.43
C THR A 297 25.34 -7.51 13.94
N LEU A 298 25.65 -8.46 13.05
CA LEU A 298 26.28 -9.74 13.44
C LEU A 298 27.69 -9.51 14.00
N VAL A 299 28.47 -8.66 13.32
CA VAL A 299 29.85 -8.36 13.70
C VAL A 299 29.92 -7.54 14.99
N GLU A 300 29.07 -6.53 15.15
CA GLU A 300 28.96 -5.76 16.40
C GLU A 300 28.62 -6.69 17.57
N ASN A 301 27.68 -7.61 17.37
CA ASN A 301 27.33 -8.59 18.39
C ASN A 301 28.53 -9.48 18.76
N ALA A 302 29.25 -9.99 17.75
CA ALA A 302 30.43 -10.83 17.94
C ALA A 302 31.56 -10.11 18.70
N VAL A 303 31.84 -8.85 18.34
CA VAL A 303 32.88 -8.05 19.01
C VAL A 303 32.44 -7.68 20.43
N LYS A 304 31.23 -7.16 20.62
CA LYS A 304 30.75 -6.65 21.90
C LYS A 304 30.58 -7.75 22.96
N HIS A 305 29.98 -8.87 22.59
CA HIS A 305 29.64 -9.94 23.54
C HIS A 305 30.67 -11.07 23.55
N GLY A 306 31.44 -11.23 22.48
CA GLY A 306 32.45 -12.28 22.37
C GLY A 306 33.86 -11.81 22.68
N ILE A 307 34.40 -10.90 21.87
CA ILE A 307 35.83 -10.57 21.90
C ILE A 307 36.17 -9.53 22.97
N ALA A 308 35.39 -8.44 23.04
CA ALA A 308 35.65 -7.31 23.93
C ALA A 308 35.70 -7.69 25.44
N PRO A 309 34.87 -8.63 25.95
CA PRO A 309 34.94 -9.07 27.34
C PRO A 309 36.17 -9.93 27.67
N ASN A 310 36.82 -10.55 26.67
CA ASN A 310 37.89 -11.52 26.90
C ASN A 310 39.25 -10.87 26.95
N ILE A 311 40.04 -11.16 27.99
CA ILE A 311 41.41 -10.64 28.10
C ILE A 311 42.31 -11.23 27.00
N ALA A 312 42.13 -12.51 26.66
CA ALA A 312 42.87 -13.19 25.61
C ALA A 312 42.47 -12.67 24.21
N PRO A 313 43.37 -12.76 23.21
CA PRO A 313 43.04 -12.47 21.82
C PRO A 313 41.88 -13.34 21.33
N GLY A 314 40.96 -12.72 20.58
CA GLY A 314 39.83 -13.37 19.96
C GLY A 314 39.90 -13.28 18.43
N ASN A 315 39.43 -14.33 17.78
CA ASN A 315 39.33 -14.39 16.33
C ASN A 315 37.88 -14.19 15.89
N LEU A 316 37.70 -13.37 14.85
CA LEU A 316 36.43 -13.14 14.15
C LEU A 316 36.57 -13.63 12.70
N SER A 317 35.78 -14.61 12.31
CA SER A 317 35.73 -15.09 10.92
C SER A 317 34.41 -14.67 10.28
N ILE A 318 34.51 -14.04 9.12
CA ILE A 318 33.36 -13.60 8.32
C ILE A 318 33.45 -14.33 6.98
N SER A 319 32.40 -15.03 6.60
CA SER A 319 32.39 -15.75 5.33
C SER A 319 31.03 -15.74 4.66
N ALA A 320 31.00 -15.69 3.34
CA ALA A 320 29.77 -15.86 2.57
C ALA A 320 29.98 -16.90 1.47
N LYS A 321 29.13 -17.94 1.43
CA LYS A 321 29.27 -19.07 0.51
C LYS A 321 27.97 -19.41 -0.19
N ALA A 322 28.06 -19.76 -1.47
CA ALA A 322 26.94 -20.34 -2.19
C ALA A 322 26.61 -21.73 -1.60
N THR A 323 25.32 -22.04 -1.47
CA THR A 323 24.84 -23.34 -1.02
C THR A 323 23.94 -23.93 -2.10
N GLY A 324 23.70 -25.25 -2.06
CA GLY A 324 22.79 -25.89 -3.04
C GLY A 324 21.37 -25.28 -3.04
N LYS A 325 20.98 -24.59 -1.96
CA LYS A 325 19.65 -24.00 -1.77
C LYS A 325 19.62 -22.47 -1.80
N GLY A 326 20.75 -21.81 -2.11
CA GLY A 326 20.87 -20.35 -2.15
C GLY A 326 22.27 -19.91 -1.72
N TRP A 327 22.39 -19.11 -0.66
CA TRP A 327 23.69 -18.71 -0.11
C TRP A 327 23.60 -18.48 1.40
N GLN A 328 24.75 -18.50 2.07
CA GLN A 328 24.85 -18.34 3.51
C GLN A 328 25.92 -17.32 3.85
N LEU A 329 25.59 -16.37 4.74
CA LEU A 329 26.53 -15.47 5.41
C LEU A 329 26.76 -15.98 6.83
N SER A 330 28.01 -16.12 7.25
CA SER A 330 28.39 -16.63 8.56
C SER A 330 29.36 -15.67 9.24
N VAL A 331 29.10 -15.39 10.51
CA VAL A 331 29.98 -14.64 11.41
C VAL A 331 30.25 -15.51 12.63
N ILE A 332 31.51 -15.86 12.83
CA ILE A 332 31.94 -16.78 13.88
C ILE A 332 33.01 -16.10 14.73
N ASN A 333 32.88 -16.15 16.05
CA ASN A 333 33.85 -15.53 16.95
C ASN A 333 34.22 -16.40 18.16
N THR A 334 35.42 -16.17 18.68
CA THR A 334 35.86 -16.72 19.98
C THR A 334 35.07 -16.11 21.13
N THR A 335 34.77 -16.91 22.16
CA THR A 335 34.09 -16.49 23.41
C THR A 335 34.82 -17.08 24.63
N ALA A 336 34.75 -16.43 25.81
CA ALA A 336 35.29 -17.00 27.05
C ALA A 336 34.26 -17.93 27.71
N GLY A 337 34.19 -19.18 27.24
CA GLY A 337 33.40 -20.24 27.88
C GLY A 337 31.88 -20.03 27.89
N ALA A 338 31.18 -21.05 28.41
CA ALA A 338 29.72 -21.08 28.53
C ALA A 338 29.24 -20.41 29.84
N THR A 339 29.44 -19.09 30.02
CA THR A 339 28.72 -18.38 31.10
C THR A 339 28.10 -17.06 30.64
N GLN A 340 26.77 -17.15 30.51
CA GLN A 340 25.71 -16.17 30.74
C GLN A 340 26.11 -14.69 30.85
N GLN A 341 25.75 -13.91 29.84
CA GLN A 341 24.42 -13.31 29.80
C GLN A 341 24.06 -13.07 28.34
N ALA A 342 22.92 -13.59 27.90
CA ALA A 342 22.24 -13.13 26.70
C ALA A 342 21.76 -11.68 26.96
N GLY A 343 22.72 -10.75 27.09
CA GLY A 343 22.47 -9.35 27.33
C GLY A 343 21.65 -8.84 26.17
N THR A 344 20.35 -8.62 26.42
CA THR A 344 19.34 -8.03 25.54
C THR A 344 19.81 -8.01 24.09
N ALA A 345 19.75 -9.15 23.40
CA ALA A 345 20.13 -9.29 22.00
C ALA A 345 19.10 -8.60 21.09
N THR A 346 18.75 -7.36 21.41
CA THR A 346 17.80 -6.51 20.70
C THR A 346 18.25 -6.38 19.25
N GLY A 347 19.56 -6.25 19.00
CA GLY A 347 20.12 -6.18 17.65
C GLY A 347 19.80 -7.41 16.79
N LEU A 348 20.10 -8.61 17.29
CA LEU A 348 19.83 -9.88 16.60
C LEU A 348 18.32 -10.19 16.53
N SER A 349 17.56 -9.84 17.57
CA SER A 349 16.10 -9.98 17.59
C SER A 349 15.44 -9.09 16.54
N ASN A 350 15.87 -7.83 16.44
CA ASN A 350 15.40 -6.88 15.44
C ASN A 350 15.77 -7.35 14.03
N LEU A 351 17.01 -7.84 13.84
CA LEU A 351 17.44 -8.42 12.56
C LEU A 351 16.55 -9.61 12.17
N ARG A 352 16.24 -10.51 13.11
CA ARG A 352 15.32 -11.64 12.86
C ARG A 352 13.92 -11.16 12.45
N GLN A 353 13.38 -10.15 13.12
CA GLN A 353 12.07 -9.58 12.76
C GLN A 353 12.10 -8.90 11.39
N ARG A 354 13.17 -8.18 11.05
CA ARG A 354 13.36 -7.58 9.72
C ARG A 354 13.42 -8.63 8.63
N LEU A 355 14.13 -9.73 8.84
CA LEU A 355 14.19 -10.85 7.90
C LEU A 355 12.81 -11.47 7.67
N GLN A 356 12.00 -11.64 8.73
CA GLN A 356 10.63 -12.14 8.59
C GLN A 356 9.73 -11.20 7.78
N LEU A 357 9.89 -9.89 7.94
CA LEU A 357 9.11 -8.88 7.21
C LEU A 357 9.54 -8.75 5.75
N MET A 358 10.85 -8.83 5.47
CA MET A 358 11.41 -8.58 4.13
C MET A 358 11.56 -9.84 3.28
N TYR A 359 11.86 -10.98 3.90
CA TYR A 359 12.14 -12.26 3.25
C TYR A 359 11.31 -13.40 3.87
N PRO A 360 9.97 -13.30 3.87
CA PRO A 360 9.09 -14.26 4.53
C PRO A 360 9.30 -15.68 3.96
N GLY A 361 9.80 -16.59 4.81
CA GLY A 361 10.10 -17.98 4.43
C GLY A 361 11.31 -18.15 3.50
N LYS A 362 12.02 -17.07 3.15
CA LYS A 362 13.18 -17.09 2.25
C LYS A 362 14.51 -16.79 2.95
N ALA A 363 14.49 -16.25 4.17
CA ALA A 363 15.71 -16.06 4.94
C ALA A 363 15.53 -16.44 6.42
N VAL A 364 16.58 -17.01 7.03
CA VAL A 364 16.59 -17.45 8.43
C VAL A 364 17.90 -17.07 9.10
N LEU A 365 17.80 -16.55 10.33
CA LEU A 365 18.94 -16.33 11.23
C LEU A 365 19.05 -17.48 12.23
N GLN A 366 20.11 -18.27 12.11
CA GLN A 366 20.48 -19.33 13.04
C GLN A 366 21.63 -18.89 13.94
N LEU A 367 21.53 -19.20 15.23
CA LEU A 367 22.56 -18.87 16.23
C LEU A 367 22.99 -20.18 16.91
N GLN A 368 24.29 -20.40 17.03
CA GLN A 368 24.86 -21.56 17.70
C GLN A 368 25.95 -21.10 18.67
N GLN A 369 25.91 -21.63 19.89
CA GLN A 369 26.94 -21.43 20.91
C GLN A 369 27.59 -22.79 21.19
N ALA A 370 28.91 -22.84 21.05
CA ALA A 370 29.74 -23.97 21.42
C ALA A 370 30.77 -23.54 22.49
N ASP A 371 31.51 -24.51 23.02
CA ASP A 371 32.58 -24.24 23.98
C ASP A 371 33.63 -23.34 23.32
N ASN A 372 33.73 -22.10 23.82
CA ASN A 372 34.61 -21.02 23.36
C ASN A 372 34.31 -20.45 21.97
N GLN A 373 33.14 -20.72 21.37
CA GLN A 373 32.79 -20.16 20.07
C GLN A 373 31.30 -19.82 19.96
N PHE A 374 31.01 -18.68 19.31
CA PHE A 374 29.66 -18.31 18.90
C PHE A 374 29.60 -18.18 17.39
N SER A 375 28.52 -18.66 16.79
CA SER A 375 28.27 -18.62 15.35
C SER A 375 26.89 -18.02 15.08
N ALA A 376 26.84 -17.02 14.21
CA ALA A 376 25.62 -16.45 13.68
C ALA A 376 25.59 -16.61 12.16
N GLN A 377 24.55 -17.28 11.66
CA GLN A 377 24.42 -17.67 10.26
C GLN A 377 23.11 -17.15 9.68
N LEU A 378 23.21 -16.38 8.60
CA LEU A 378 22.09 -15.95 7.78
C LEU A 378 22.03 -16.82 6.54
N GLU A 379 20.97 -17.61 6.43
CA GLU A 379 20.70 -18.42 5.25
C GLU A 379 19.66 -17.72 4.40
N PHE A 380 19.95 -17.58 3.11
CA PHE A 380 19.03 -17.07 2.10
C PHE A 380 18.73 -18.18 1.10
N GLY A 381 17.45 -18.48 0.91
CA GLY A 381 16.98 -19.42 -0.12
C GLY A 381 17.08 -18.81 -1.53
N HIS A 382 17.07 -19.68 -2.55
CA HIS A 382 16.91 -19.25 -3.95
C HIS A 382 15.67 -18.35 -4.09
N VAL A 383 15.84 -17.19 -4.72
CA VAL A 383 14.78 -16.20 -4.93
C VAL A 383 13.77 -16.68 -5.94
#